data_AF-A0A8T5ASI0-F1
#
_entry.id   AF-A0A8T5ASI0-F1
#
_cell.length_a   1.000
_cell.length_b   1.000
_cell.length_c   1.000
_cell.angle_alpha   90.00
_cell.angle_beta   90.00
_cell.angle_gamma   90.00
#
_symmetry.space_group_name_H-M   'P 1'
#
loop_
_entity.id
_entity.type
_entity.pdbx_description
1 polymer ?
#
loop_
_entity_poly.entity_id
_entity_poly.type
_entity_poly.pdbx_seq_one_letter_code
_entity_poly.pdbx_strand_id
1 'polypeptide(L)'
;MVFYVFGFFWSIPEFREPQFYLFLFEPRIMFGRVVALVGLIIFLTAFIQMLRMRRKRLLTSGLYSVVRHPQYFGIIVMTLGLTIMSIQWSGMEPKVLLMWLIEVLGYCLLASYEERCLLNKHGKEYRQYKQKVPFIFPISVSRMPEPILTLTVALIIAAVLTLL
;
A
#
# COMPACT_ATOMS: atom_id res chain seq x y z
N MET A 1 1.86 -8.48 0.55
CA MET A 1 3.23 -8.38 1.11
C MET A 1 4.10 -9.62 0.90
N VAL A 2 3.93 -10.76 1.59
CA VAL A 2 4.90 -11.89 1.51
C VAL A 2 5.03 -12.45 0.08
N PHE A 3 3.91 -12.68 -0.61
CA PHE A 3 3.94 -13.14 -2.01
C PHE A 3 4.55 -12.11 -2.97
N TYR A 4 4.30 -10.82 -2.74
CA TYR A 4 4.89 -9.75 -3.54
C TYR A 4 6.40 -9.67 -3.33
N VAL A 5 6.84 -9.71 -2.07
CA VAL A 5 8.26 -9.71 -1.72
C VAL A 5 8.94 -10.94 -2.33
N PHE A 6 8.36 -12.14 -2.17
CA PHE A 6 8.90 -13.35 -2.77
C PHE A 6 8.94 -13.28 -4.30
N GLY A 7 7.88 -12.80 -4.94
CA GLY A 7 7.82 -12.59 -6.39
C GLY A 7 8.83 -11.54 -6.88
N PHE A 8 9.04 -10.48 -6.12
CA PHE A 8 10.04 -9.43 -6.37
C PHE A 8 11.46 -10.00 -6.35
N PHE A 9 11.83 -10.71 -5.26
CA PHE A 9 13.14 -11.36 -5.13
C PHE A 9 13.34 -12.49 -6.16
N TRP A 10 12.25 -13.16 -6.58
CA TRP A 10 12.32 -14.18 -7.63
C TRP A 10 12.49 -13.59 -9.04
N SER A 11 11.90 -12.42 -9.29
CA SER A 11 11.91 -11.80 -10.63
C SER A 11 13.25 -11.16 -10.96
N ILE A 12 14.02 -10.73 -9.96
CA ILE A 12 15.31 -10.06 -10.14
C ILE A 12 16.43 -11.08 -9.86
N PRO A 13 16.94 -11.80 -10.88
CA PRO A 13 17.95 -12.85 -10.70
C PRO A 13 19.26 -12.32 -10.10
N GLU A 14 19.54 -11.03 -10.21
CA GLU A 14 20.70 -10.34 -9.63
C GLU A 14 20.72 -10.35 -8.09
N PHE A 15 19.59 -10.61 -7.41
CA PHE A 15 19.55 -10.80 -5.94
C PHE A 15 20.29 -12.06 -5.46
N ARG A 16 20.61 -12.99 -6.36
CA ARG A 16 21.43 -14.17 -6.04
C ARG A 16 22.92 -13.87 -6.03
N GLU A 17 23.35 -12.72 -6.54
CA GLU A 17 24.76 -12.36 -6.68
C GLU A 17 25.27 -11.52 -5.49
N PRO A 18 26.55 -11.66 -5.08
CA PRO A 18 27.15 -10.96 -3.93
C PRO A 18 27.15 -9.42 -4.03
N GLN A 19 26.88 -8.88 -5.22
CA GLN A 19 26.88 -7.46 -5.54
C GLN A 19 25.64 -6.71 -5.01
N PHE A 20 24.69 -7.42 -4.39
CA PHE A 20 23.46 -6.86 -3.81
C PHE A 20 23.69 -5.68 -2.85
N TYR A 21 24.80 -5.63 -2.12
CA TYR A 21 25.05 -4.49 -1.24
C TYR A 21 25.21 -3.18 -2.01
N LEU A 22 25.75 -3.21 -3.25
CA LEU A 22 25.86 -2.02 -4.10
C LEU A 22 24.49 -1.52 -4.57
N PHE A 23 23.51 -2.42 -4.78
CA PHE A 23 22.13 -2.07 -5.10
C PHE A 23 21.51 -1.15 -4.03
N LEU A 24 21.81 -1.37 -2.75
CA LEU A 24 21.32 -0.51 -1.67
C LEU A 24 21.99 0.87 -1.61
N PHE A 25 23.15 1.08 -2.24
CA PHE A 25 23.89 2.35 -2.21
C PHE A 25 23.89 3.11 -3.54
N GLU A 26 23.34 2.52 -4.60
CA GLU A 26 23.27 3.14 -5.93
C GLU A 26 22.43 4.44 -5.91
N PRO A 27 22.98 5.59 -6.31
CA PRO A 27 22.26 6.87 -6.29
C PRO A 27 20.98 6.87 -7.12
N ARG A 28 20.95 6.09 -8.20
CA ARG A 28 19.81 5.96 -9.12
C ARG A 28 18.56 5.40 -8.43
N ILE A 29 18.73 4.61 -7.37
CA ILE A 29 17.65 3.91 -6.67
C ILE A 29 17.13 4.71 -5.45
N MET A 30 17.69 5.90 -5.18
CA MET A 30 17.34 6.71 -4.01
C MET A 30 15.87 7.07 -3.93
N PHE A 31 15.23 7.39 -5.06
CA PHE A 31 13.81 7.76 -5.07
C PHE A 31 12.93 6.60 -4.61
N GLY A 32 13.07 5.41 -5.21
CA GLY A 32 12.32 4.22 -4.80
C GLY A 32 12.56 3.85 -3.33
N ARG A 33 13.80 4.02 -2.83
CA ARG A 33 14.14 3.79 -1.41
C ARG A 33 13.42 4.74 -0.47
N VAL A 34 13.39 6.04 -0.78
CA VAL A 34 12.69 7.02 0.04
C VAL A 34 11.19 6.69 0.08
N VAL A 35 10.58 6.38 -1.06
CA VAL A 35 9.17 5.96 -1.14
C VAL A 35 8.92 4.71 -0.30
N ALA A 36 9.78 3.69 -0.41
CA ALA A 36 9.68 2.45 0.35
C ALA A 36 9.78 2.68 1.86
N LEU A 37 10.74 3.51 2.30
CA LEU A 37 10.93 3.86 3.71
C LEU A 37 9.74 4.64 4.28
N VAL A 38 9.21 5.61 3.53
CA VAL A 38 8.01 6.35 3.93
C VAL A 38 6.82 5.38 4.10
N GLY A 39 6.61 4.49 3.14
CA GLY A 39 5.57 3.46 3.23
C GLY A 39 5.75 2.55 4.45
N LEU A 40 6.98 2.12 4.73
CA LEU A 40 7.32 1.30 5.90
C LEU A 40 7.01 2.03 7.22
N ILE A 41 7.38 3.31 7.35
CA ILE A 41 7.08 4.10 8.54
C ILE A 41 5.57 4.23 8.75
N ILE A 42 4.81 4.51 7.69
CA ILE A 42 3.34 4.58 7.74
C ILE A 42 2.76 3.23 8.18
N PHE A 43 3.23 2.13 7.58
CA PHE A 43 2.77 0.79 7.92
C PHE A 43 3.04 0.46 9.39
N LEU A 44 4.28 0.65 9.86
CA LEU A 44 4.66 0.33 11.24
C LEU A 44 3.88 1.18 12.25
N THR A 45 3.74 2.48 11.99
CA THR A 45 3.00 3.38 12.89
C THR A 45 1.50 3.02 12.93
N ALA A 46 0.88 2.75 11.78
CA ALA A 46 -0.51 2.29 11.70
C ALA A 46 -0.72 0.95 12.40
N PHE A 47 0.19 0.00 12.17
CA PHE A 47 0.12 -1.34 12.76
C PHE A 47 0.27 -1.28 14.29
N ILE A 48 1.19 -0.47 14.81
CA ILE A 48 1.35 -0.25 16.25
C ILE A 48 0.09 0.39 16.85
N GLN A 49 -0.51 1.39 16.18
CA GLN A 49 -1.79 1.98 16.62
C GLN A 49 -2.91 0.94 16.68
N MET A 50 -3.03 0.11 15.64
CA MET A 50 -4.00 -0.98 15.58
C MET A 50 -3.83 -1.98 16.73
N LEU A 51 -2.59 -2.42 17.01
CA LEU A 51 -2.30 -3.38 18.08
C LEU A 51 -2.63 -2.81 19.46
N ARG A 52 -2.29 -1.54 19.71
CA ARG A 52 -2.56 -0.87 21.00
C ARG A 52 -4.06 -0.73 21.27
N MET A 53 -4.86 -0.50 20.23
CA MET A 53 -6.28 -0.17 20.36
C MET A 53 -7.23 -1.36 20.11
N ARG A 54 -6.68 -2.54 19.79
CA ARG A 54 -7.42 -3.77 19.45
C ARG A 54 -8.46 -4.20 20.48
N ARG A 55 -8.33 -3.76 21.74
CA ARG A 55 -9.18 -4.21 22.86
C ARG A 55 -10.27 -3.24 23.32
N LYS A 56 -10.35 -1.98 22.85
CA LYS A 56 -11.17 -0.99 23.62
C LYS A 56 -12.13 -0.03 22.91
N ARG A 57 -12.24 0.09 21.58
CA ARG A 57 -13.31 0.85 20.86
C ARG A 57 -13.02 0.86 19.36
N LEU A 58 -13.91 1.45 18.56
CA LEU A 58 -13.59 1.78 17.17
C LEU A 58 -12.39 2.75 17.13
N LEU A 59 -11.36 2.42 16.36
CA LEU A 59 -10.16 3.25 16.22
C LEU A 59 -10.39 4.31 15.13
N THR A 60 -10.48 5.58 15.55
CA THR A 60 -10.79 6.72 14.66
C THR A 60 -9.81 7.89 14.79
N SER A 61 -8.72 7.71 15.55
CA SER A 61 -7.72 8.74 15.83
C SER A 61 -6.36 8.42 15.21
N GLY A 62 -5.48 9.42 15.13
CA GLY A 62 -4.14 9.25 14.57
C GLY A 62 -4.20 9.05 13.06
N LEU A 63 -3.56 8.01 12.54
CA LEU A 63 -3.60 7.75 11.08
C LEU A 63 -4.99 7.32 10.60
N TYR A 64 -5.78 6.74 11.50
CA TYR A 64 -7.16 6.35 11.25
C TYR A 64 -8.11 7.55 11.12
N SER A 65 -7.72 8.77 11.52
CA SER A 65 -8.54 9.95 11.20
C SER A 65 -8.31 10.48 9.78
N VAL A 66 -7.24 10.03 9.10
CA VAL A 66 -6.87 10.49 7.74
C VAL A 66 -7.39 9.54 6.67
N VAL A 67 -7.17 8.25 6.85
CA VAL A 67 -7.69 7.18 5.98
C VAL A 67 -8.14 6.02 6.86
N ARG A 68 -9.12 5.23 6.43
CA ARG A 68 -9.68 4.15 7.26
C ARG A 68 -8.77 2.94 7.38
N HIS A 69 -7.91 2.74 6.38
CA HIS A 69 -6.96 1.63 6.32
C HIS A 69 -5.51 2.10 6.12
N PRO A 70 -4.94 2.84 7.08
CA PRO A 70 -3.59 3.39 6.95
C PRO A 70 -2.51 2.30 6.88
N GLN A 71 -2.76 1.13 7.46
CA GLN A 71 -1.86 -0.02 7.34
C GLN A 71 -1.76 -0.52 5.89
N TYR A 72 -2.87 -0.57 5.15
CA TYR A 72 -2.86 -0.98 3.74
C TYR A 72 -2.27 0.10 2.86
N PHE A 73 -2.57 1.38 3.14
CA PHE A 73 -1.91 2.49 2.48
C PHE A 73 -0.39 2.43 2.62
N GLY A 74 0.12 2.21 3.84
CA GLY A 74 1.55 2.05 4.09
C GLY A 74 2.18 0.89 3.32
N ILE A 75 1.52 -0.27 3.26
CA ILE A 75 2.00 -1.42 2.47
C ILE A 75 2.03 -1.08 0.99
N ILE A 76 0.96 -0.49 0.44
CA ILE A 76 0.87 -0.13 -0.98
C ILE A 76 1.98 0.85 -1.38
N VAL A 77 2.24 1.85 -0.54
CA VAL A 77 3.32 2.83 -0.76
C VAL A 77 4.69 2.17 -0.63
N MET A 78 4.87 1.28 0.35
CA MET A 78 6.12 0.55 0.55
C MET A 78 6.44 -0.33 -0.67
N THR A 79 5.47 -1.13 -1.14
CA THR A 79 5.66 -2.02 -2.28
C THR A 79 5.76 -1.26 -3.60
N LEU A 80 5.11 -0.10 -3.73
CA LEU A 80 5.32 0.83 -4.84
C LEU A 80 6.77 1.33 -4.88
N GLY A 81 7.33 1.70 -3.73
CA GLY A 81 8.74 2.07 -3.62
C GLY A 81 9.67 0.95 -4.10
N LEU A 82 9.40 -0.29 -3.69
CA LEU A 82 10.12 -1.47 -4.19
C LEU A 82 9.94 -1.65 -5.71
N THR A 83 8.73 -1.48 -6.26
CA THR A 83 8.49 -1.54 -7.71
C THR A 83 9.36 -0.52 -8.45
N ILE A 84 9.41 0.72 -7.96
CA ILE A 84 10.23 1.79 -8.54
C ILE A 84 11.71 1.41 -8.48
N MET A 85 12.19 0.84 -7.36
CA MET A 85 13.58 0.40 -7.24
C MET A 85 13.95 -0.67 -8.27
N SER A 86 13.03 -1.62 -8.54
CA SER A 86 13.23 -2.62 -9.59
C SER A 86 13.31 -1.97 -10.97
N ILE A 87 12.39 -1.07 -11.29
CA ILE A 87 12.36 -0.35 -12.58
C ILE A 87 13.67 0.43 -12.79
N GLN A 88 14.17 1.09 -11.75
CA GLN A 88 15.41 1.88 -11.80
C GLN A 88 16.68 1.03 -11.97
N TRP A 89 16.65 -0.23 -11.55
CA TRP A 89 17.81 -1.13 -11.58
C TRP A 89 17.87 -2.00 -12.83
N SER A 90 16.84 -2.82 -13.07
CA SER A 90 16.80 -3.79 -14.17
C SER A 90 16.05 -3.27 -15.40
N GLY A 91 15.50 -2.05 -15.33
CA GLY A 91 14.59 -1.51 -16.34
C GLY A 91 13.15 -1.94 -16.09
N MET A 92 12.23 -1.48 -16.95
CA MET A 92 10.81 -1.75 -16.78
C MET A 92 10.49 -3.24 -17.03
N GLU A 93 10.21 -3.99 -15.95
CA GLU A 93 9.65 -5.33 -16.02
C GLU A 93 8.14 -5.32 -15.76
N PRO A 94 7.30 -5.60 -16.78
CA PRO A 94 5.83 -5.58 -16.63
C PRO A 94 5.30 -6.51 -15.52
N LYS A 95 6.04 -7.56 -15.19
CA LYS A 95 5.65 -8.56 -14.17
C LYS A 95 5.58 -7.95 -12.77
N VAL A 96 6.58 -7.15 -12.38
CA VAL A 96 6.63 -6.56 -11.02
C VAL A 96 5.49 -5.56 -10.83
N LEU A 97 5.19 -4.78 -11.88
CA LEU A 97 4.07 -3.85 -11.86
C LEU A 97 2.72 -4.57 -11.79
N LEU A 98 2.54 -5.67 -12.53
CA LEU A 98 1.34 -6.49 -12.45
C LEU A 98 1.17 -7.12 -11.06
N MET A 99 2.27 -7.60 -10.45
CA MET A 99 2.24 -8.10 -9.07
C MET A 99 1.80 -7.01 -8.08
N TRP A 100 2.28 -5.77 -8.25
CA TRP A 100 1.86 -4.65 -7.42
C TRP A 100 0.36 -4.34 -7.58
N LEU A 101 -0.16 -4.33 -8.81
CA LEU A 101 -1.60 -4.13 -9.07
C LEU A 101 -2.47 -5.24 -8.45
N ILE A 102 -2.05 -6.50 -8.57
CA ILE A 102 -2.73 -7.64 -7.93
C ILE A 102 -2.72 -7.49 -6.40
N GLU A 103 -1.60 -7.02 -5.83
CA GLU A 103 -1.51 -6.75 -4.39
C GLU A 103 -2.50 -5.65 -3.96
N VAL A 104 -2.56 -4.52 -4.68
CA VAL A 104 -3.51 -3.44 -4.39
C VAL A 104 -4.95 -3.96 -4.43
N LEU A 105 -5.29 -4.78 -5.44
CA LEU A 105 -6.61 -5.41 -5.54
C LEU A 105 -6.89 -6.32 -4.34
N GLY A 106 -5.94 -7.16 -3.95
CA GLY A 106 -6.06 -8.02 -2.78
C GLY A 106 -6.34 -7.23 -1.50
N TYR A 107 -5.63 -6.12 -1.29
CA TYR A 107 -5.87 -5.24 -0.13
C TYR A 107 -7.20 -4.50 -0.21
N CYS A 108 -7.67 -4.10 -1.40
CA CYS A 108 -9.00 -3.51 -1.56
C CYS A 108 -10.11 -4.50 -1.16
N LEU A 109 -9.98 -5.77 -1.56
CA LEU A 109 -10.93 -6.82 -1.20
C LEU A 109 -10.90 -7.11 0.31
N LEU A 110 -9.72 -7.24 0.88
CA LEU A 110 -9.54 -7.51 2.31
C LEU A 110 -10.09 -6.36 3.16
N ALA A 111 -9.73 -5.12 2.82
CA ALA A 111 -10.24 -3.93 3.48
C ALA A 111 -11.77 -3.84 3.39
N SER A 112 -12.37 -4.14 2.23
CA SER A 112 -13.82 -4.17 2.05
C SER A 112 -14.50 -5.23 2.93
N TYR A 113 -13.88 -6.40 3.08
CA TYR A 113 -14.35 -7.43 4.00
C TYR A 113 -14.28 -6.96 5.46
N GLU A 114 -13.17 -6.35 5.87
CA GLU A 114 -13.02 -5.76 7.21
C GLU A 114 -14.06 -4.70 7.49
N GLU A 115 -14.36 -3.82 6.54
CA GLU A 115 -15.41 -2.81 6.71
C GLU A 115 -16.78 -3.44 6.96
N ARG A 116 -17.07 -4.58 6.31
CA ARG A 116 -18.33 -5.31 6.53
C ARG A 116 -18.39 -5.89 7.93
N CYS A 117 -17.30 -6.46 8.43
CA CYS A 117 -17.21 -6.92 9.81
C CYS A 117 -17.33 -5.77 10.82
N LEU A 118 -16.69 -4.62 10.55
CA LEU A 118 -16.76 -3.44 11.40
C LEU A 118 -18.17 -2.81 11.40
N LEU A 119 -18.85 -2.78 10.26
CA LEU A 119 -20.25 -2.39 10.15
C LEU A 119 -21.16 -3.29 11.00
N ASN A 120 -20.95 -4.61 10.95
CA ASN A 120 -21.73 -5.56 11.75
C ASN A 120 -21.48 -5.38 13.26
N LYS A 121 -20.25 -5.03 13.66
CA LYS A 121 -19.85 -4.90 15.06
C LYS A 121 -20.17 -3.53 15.68
N HIS A 122 -20.01 -2.45 14.93
CA HIS A 122 -20.09 -1.06 15.43
C HIS A 122 -21.27 -0.28 14.83
N GLY A 123 -21.98 -0.83 13.85
CA GLY A 123 -23.25 -0.30 13.32
C GLY A 123 -23.18 1.18 12.93
N LYS A 124 -23.93 2.01 13.68
CA LYS A 124 -24.06 3.46 13.43
C LYS A 124 -22.74 4.21 13.59
N GLU A 125 -21.92 3.85 14.57
CA GLU A 125 -20.65 4.53 14.86
C GLU A 125 -19.70 4.41 13.66
N TYR A 126 -19.57 3.19 13.11
CA TYR A 126 -18.74 2.96 11.93
C TYR A 126 -19.31 3.64 10.68
N ARG A 127 -20.64 3.69 10.52
CA ARG A 127 -21.27 4.38 9.39
C ARG A 127 -20.94 5.87 9.38
N GLN A 128 -20.99 6.53 10.55
CA GLN A 128 -20.62 7.95 10.68
C GLN A 128 -19.14 8.19 10.41
N TYR A 129 -18.28 7.29 10.91
CA TYR A 129 -16.85 7.33 10.62
C TYR A 129 -16.56 7.15 9.12
N LYS A 130 -17.19 6.17 8.47
CA LYS A 130 -17.06 5.88 7.04
C LYS A 130 -17.43 7.07 6.15
N GLN A 131 -18.39 7.90 6.56
CA GLN A 131 -18.80 9.09 5.80
C GLN A 131 -17.77 10.22 5.85
N LYS A 132 -16.89 10.25 6.86
CA LYS A 132 -15.98 11.37 7.12
C LYS A 132 -14.55 11.10 6.66
N VAL A 133 -14.13 9.84 6.75
CA VAL A 133 -12.73 9.45 6.52
C VAL A 133 -12.67 8.58 5.27
N PRO A 134 -11.82 8.85 4.28
CA PRO A 134 -11.70 8.08 3.03
C PRO A 134 -11.09 6.68 3.22
N PHE A 135 -11.22 5.80 2.23
CA PHE A 135 -10.88 4.37 2.34
C PHE A 135 -9.39 4.06 2.54
N ILE A 136 -8.57 4.18 1.48
CA ILE A 136 -7.13 3.86 1.49
C ILE A 136 -6.29 5.08 1.11
N PHE A 137 -6.62 5.74 0.00
CA PHE A 137 -5.97 7.00 -0.38
C PHE A 137 -6.67 8.19 0.30
N PRO A 138 -5.95 9.28 0.64
CA PRO A 138 -6.51 10.48 1.25
C PRO A 138 -7.27 11.34 0.22
N ILE A 139 -8.14 10.71 -0.58
CA ILE A 139 -8.91 11.30 -1.65
C ILE A 139 -10.36 10.85 -1.47
N SER A 140 -11.29 11.79 -1.48
CA SER A 140 -12.73 11.50 -1.40
C SER A 140 -13.42 12.00 -2.65
N VAL A 141 -13.96 11.06 -3.45
CA VAL A 141 -14.75 11.37 -4.65
C VAL A 141 -16.16 10.84 -4.42
N SER A 142 -17.12 11.73 -4.22
CA SER A 142 -18.50 11.40 -3.83
C SER A 142 -19.26 10.52 -4.83
N ARG A 143 -18.83 10.49 -6.09
CA ARG A 143 -19.51 9.76 -7.18
C ARG A 143 -18.99 8.35 -7.42
N MET A 144 -17.85 7.95 -6.84
CA MET A 144 -17.22 6.67 -7.13
C MET A 144 -17.20 5.76 -5.90
N PRO A 145 -17.46 4.44 -6.07
CA PRO A 145 -17.20 3.48 -5.01
C PRO A 145 -15.72 3.52 -4.61
N GLU A 146 -15.45 3.56 -3.31
CA GLU A 146 -14.10 3.83 -2.79
C GLU A 146 -13.04 2.77 -3.17
N PRO A 147 -13.36 1.47 -3.26
CA PRO A 147 -12.43 0.48 -3.80
C PRO A 147 -12.10 0.75 -5.27
N ILE A 148 -13.08 1.17 -6.07
CA ILE A 148 -12.87 1.49 -7.49
C ILE A 148 -11.96 2.72 -7.62
N LEU A 149 -12.20 3.77 -6.83
CA LEU A 149 -11.33 4.94 -6.79
C LEU A 149 -9.87 4.55 -6.48
N THR A 150 -9.67 3.67 -5.51
CA THR A 150 -8.34 3.18 -5.13
C THR A 150 -7.66 2.43 -6.28
N LEU A 151 -8.41 1.57 -6.98
CA LEU A 151 -7.92 0.84 -8.15
C LEU A 151 -7.61 1.78 -9.32
N THR A 152 -8.45 2.78 -9.57
CA THR A 152 -8.21 3.79 -10.61
C THR A 152 -6.95 4.58 -10.32
N VAL A 153 -6.73 5.03 -9.08
CA VAL A 153 -5.49 5.71 -8.68
C VAL A 153 -4.28 4.81 -8.90
N ALA A 154 -4.36 3.54 -8.49
CA ALA A 154 -3.28 2.59 -8.71
C ALA A 154 -3.00 2.33 -10.20
N LEU A 155 -4.04 2.23 -11.04
CA LEU A 155 -3.89 2.08 -12.49
C LEU A 155 -3.24 3.33 -13.12
N ILE A 156 -3.60 4.52 -12.67
CA ILE A 156 -2.97 5.77 -13.13
C ILE A 156 -1.48 5.78 -12.73
N ILE A 157 -1.16 5.45 -11.48
CA ILE A 157 0.23 5.35 -11.02
C ILE A 157 0.99 4.33 -11.88
N ALA A 158 0.42 3.15 -12.09
CA ALA A 158 1.03 2.11 -12.91
C ALA A 158 1.26 2.59 -14.35
N ALA A 159 0.29 3.25 -14.97
CA ALA A 159 0.43 3.82 -16.31
C ALA A 159 1.54 4.88 -16.37
N VAL A 160 1.62 5.77 -15.38
CA VAL A 160 2.71 6.77 -15.30
C VAL A 160 4.07 6.10 -15.17
N LEU A 161 4.19 5.06 -14.34
CA LEU A 161 5.44 4.30 -14.22
C LEU A 161 5.85 3.58 -15.51
N THR A 162 4.90 3.24 -16.38
CA THR A 162 5.22 2.64 -17.69
C THR A 162 5.80 3.64 -18.69
N LEU A 163 5.66 4.94 -18.43
CA LEU A 163 6.13 6.02 -19.28
C LEU A 163 7.51 6.58 -18.85
N LEU A 164 8.05 6.11 -17.72
CA LEU A 164 9.35 6.50 -17.16
C LEU A 164 10.44 5.50 -17.57
#